data_AF-A0A7G8FH68-F1
#
_entry.id   AF-A0A7G8FH68-F1
#
_cell.length_a   1.000
_cell.length_b   1.000
_cell.length_c   1.000
_cell.angle_alpha   90.00
_cell.angle_beta   90.00
_cell.angle_gamma   90.00
#
_symmetry.space_group_name_H-M   'P 1'
#
loop_
_entity.id
_entity.type
_entity.pdbx_description
1 polymer ?
#
loop_
_entity_poly.entity_id
_entity_poly.type
_entity_poly.pdbx_seq_one_letter_code
_entity_poly.pdbx_strand_id
1 'polypeptide(L)'
;MPRLLDRQTPVHFIGVGGIGMSALARILVDRGHFVSGSDPRDNATTQQLKTLGVKVFREQDATCIDAVTGATAAGSPVVVISTAIPESNPELQRARQQGLEIWHRSDLLAALIEQQPSIAVAGSHGKTTTSTLITTLLLEADQDPTAVIGGIVPSLGSNGHAGQGKLLVAEADESDGSLVKFSPSLGVITNLELDHTDHYSSLDELISTLQRFAGGCDRVLANHDCPILQEHFQPTAWWSNQSAESVDFAALPLSLEGDRCVARFYEAGQPVGDFTLPMAGLHNLSNATGALAACSMEGLPFDQLVQGLAGLKAPGRRFDLRGTWKGRHIVDDYAHHPSEVQATLEMARLMVRSGRSPLPTAPQRLLAVFQPHRYSRTRQFLDGFAKALQNCDLLLLAPIYPAGEQPLQGISSNALADRVRQLKPNLEIAVADNLDQLTELVIQHSRENDLVLAMGAGDVNGLWSRLTS
;
A
#
# COMPACT_ATOMS: atom_id res chain seq x y z
N MET A 1 15.91 -22.92 -3.41
CA MET A 1 16.79 -22.35 -2.38
C MET A 1 17.00 -20.88 -2.68
N PRO A 2 16.75 -19.99 -1.71
CA PRO A 2 16.98 -18.56 -1.88
C PRO A 2 18.45 -18.28 -2.21
N ARG A 3 18.69 -17.32 -3.10
CA ARG A 3 20.06 -16.91 -3.46
C ARG A 3 20.60 -16.04 -2.34
N LEU A 4 21.85 -16.25 -1.93
CA LEU A 4 22.52 -15.41 -0.94
C LEU A 4 23.35 -14.35 -1.66
N LEU A 5 23.17 -13.08 -1.27
CA LEU A 5 24.01 -11.98 -1.76
C LEU A 5 25.19 -11.79 -0.80
N ASP A 6 26.41 -12.02 -1.30
CA ASP A 6 27.63 -11.73 -0.56
C ASP A 6 27.80 -10.21 -0.36
N ARG A 7 28.26 -9.80 0.83
CA ARG A 7 28.44 -8.39 1.23
C ARG A 7 29.40 -7.63 0.31
N GLN A 8 30.35 -8.31 -0.32
CA GLN A 8 31.32 -7.68 -1.22
C GLN A 8 30.81 -7.56 -2.66
N THR A 9 29.74 -8.28 -3.01
CA THR A 9 29.22 -8.28 -4.38
C THR A 9 28.59 -6.92 -4.69
N PRO A 10 29.08 -6.20 -5.72
CA PRO A 10 28.47 -4.96 -6.17
C PRO A 10 27.07 -5.23 -6.73
N VAL A 11 26.18 -4.25 -6.64
CA VAL A 11 24.81 -4.37 -7.14
C VAL A 11 24.48 -3.19 -8.05
N HIS A 12 23.96 -3.49 -9.24
CA HIS A 12 23.54 -2.51 -10.21
C HIS A 12 22.03 -2.61 -10.47
N PHE A 13 21.28 -1.54 -10.22
CA PHE A 13 19.83 -1.51 -10.40
C PHE A 13 19.42 -0.84 -11.70
N ILE A 14 18.70 -1.53 -12.58
CA ILE A 14 18.06 -0.92 -13.76
C ILE A 14 16.66 -0.44 -13.35
N GLY A 15 16.41 0.87 -13.42
CA GLY A 15 15.19 1.51 -12.91
C GLY A 15 15.22 1.79 -11.41
N VAL A 16 16.37 2.27 -10.90
CA VAL A 16 16.63 2.46 -9.46
C VAL A 16 15.70 3.49 -8.80
N GLY A 17 15.09 4.39 -9.57
CA GLY A 17 14.16 5.41 -9.07
C GLY A 17 12.75 4.91 -8.77
N GLY A 18 12.44 3.63 -9.05
CA GLY A 18 11.18 3.01 -8.65
C GLY A 18 11.09 2.84 -7.12
N ILE A 19 9.88 2.90 -6.56
CA ILE A 19 9.66 2.85 -5.10
C ILE A 19 10.27 1.57 -4.49
N GLY A 20 9.94 0.39 -5.01
CA GLY A 20 10.50 -0.87 -4.50
C GLY A 20 11.99 -1.05 -4.78
N MET A 21 12.52 -0.47 -5.87
CA MET A 21 13.94 -0.58 -6.24
C MET A 21 14.82 0.28 -5.33
N SER A 22 14.40 1.52 -5.08
CA SER A 22 15.13 2.47 -4.25
C SER A 22 15.25 2.06 -2.79
N ALA A 23 14.21 1.43 -2.21
CA ALA A 23 14.28 0.88 -0.85
C ALA A 23 15.37 -0.19 -0.73
N LEU A 24 15.42 -1.13 -1.69
CA LEU A 24 16.44 -2.18 -1.71
C LEU A 24 17.85 -1.60 -1.92
N ALA A 25 18.00 -0.66 -2.85
CA ALA A 25 19.26 0.02 -3.10
C ALA A 25 19.76 0.75 -1.85
N ARG A 26 18.88 1.47 -1.15
CA ARG A 26 19.16 2.17 0.11
C ARG A 26 19.73 1.23 1.16
N ILE A 27 19.04 0.11 1.38
CA ILE A 27 19.45 -0.88 2.40
C ILE A 27 20.82 -1.47 2.08
N LEU A 28 21.08 -1.79 0.81
CA LEU A 28 22.37 -2.33 0.41
C LEU A 28 23.52 -1.33 0.62
N VAL A 29 23.31 -0.04 0.31
CA VAL A 29 24.31 1.01 0.60
C VAL A 29 24.59 1.10 2.08
N ASP A 30 23.53 1.17 2.90
CA ASP A 30 23.67 1.30 4.36
C ASP A 30 24.33 0.04 4.98
N ARG A 31 24.19 -1.13 4.33
CA ARG A 31 24.92 -2.38 4.65
C ARG A 31 26.34 -2.46 4.08
N GLY A 32 26.80 -1.43 3.38
CA GLY A 32 28.18 -1.31 2.87
C GLY A 32 28.43 -1.92 1.48
N HIS A 33 27.39 -2.28 0.72
CA HIS A 33 27.56 -2.74 -0.65
C HIS A 33 27.93 -1.59 -1.59
N PHE A 34 28.69 -1.91 -2.65
CA PHE A 34 28.86 -1.01 -3.78
C PHE A 34 27.60 -1.01 -4.63
N VAL A 35 26.81 0.06 -4.54
CA VAL A 35 25.54 0.18 -5.27
C VAL A 35 25.63 1.22 -6.40
N SER A 36 25.11 0.85 -7.56
CA SER A 36 24.90 1.74 -8.70
C SER A 36 23.53 1.49 -9.31
N GLY A 37 23.07 2.36 -10.20
CA GLY A 37 21.85 2.08 -10.96
C GLY A 37 21.53 3.13 -12.01
N SER A 38 20.52 2.89 -12.82
CA SER A 38 20.04 3.79 -13.87
C SER A 38 18.57 4.14 -13.67
N ASP A 39 18.18 5.38 -13.94
CA ASP A 39 16.77 5.76 -14.13
C ASP A 39 16.70 7.02 -15.00
N PRO A 40 15.87 7.07 -16.05
CA PRO A 40 15.73 8.25 -16.90
C PRO A 40 15.15 9.46 -16.15
N ARG A 41 14.41 9.23 -15.06
CA ARG A 41 13.78 10.29 -14.27
C ARG A 41 14.73 10.78 -13.19
N ASP A 42 14.88 12.10 -13.13
CA ASP A 42 15.57 12.77 -12.04
C ASP A 42 14.51 13.22 -11.02
N ASN A 43 14.37 12.47 -9.93
CA ASN A 43 13.32 12.67 -8.92
C ASN A 43 13.92 12.70 -7.51
N ALA A 44 13.10 13.00 -6.50
CA ALA A 44 13.56 13.08 -5.11
C ALA A 44 14.28 11.81 -4.65
N THR A 45 13.79 10.64 -5.05
CA THR A 45 14.35 9.33 -4.72
C THR A 45 15.74 9.13 -5.32
N THR A 46 15.93 9.39 -6.62
CA THR A 46 17.23 9.24 -7.27
C THR A 46 18.24 10.26 -6.76
N GLN A 47 17.79 11.46 -6.41
CA GLN A 47 18.61 12.47 -5.74
C GLN A 47 19.05 12.03 -4.35
N GLN A 48 18.15 11.46 -3.55
CA GLN A 48 18.48 10.94 -2.23
C GLN A 48 19.51 9.80 -2.31
N LEU A 49 19.37 8.87 -3.25
CA LEU A 49 20.37 7.81 -3.47
C LEU A 49 21.76 8.37 -3.83
N LYS A 50 21.83 9.41 -4.68
CA LYS A 50 23.10 10.09 -4.99
C LYS A 50 23.76 10.67 -3.74
N THR A 51 22.98 11.25 -2.81
CA THR A 51 23.54 11.79 -1.54
C THR A 51 24.16 10.73 -0.65
N LEU A 52 23.80 9.45 -0.84
CA LEU A 52 24.37 8.31 -0.13
C LEU A 52 25.57 7.69 -0.84
N GLY A 53 26.02 8.29 -1.95
CA GLY A 53 27.14 7.79 -2.74
C GLY A 53 26.75 6.76 -3.80
N VAL A 54 25.46 6.53 -4.06
CA VAL A 54 25.03 5.68 -5.19
C VAL A 54 25.35 6.39 -6.50
N LYS A 55 26.05 5.69 -7.39
CA LYS A 55 26.24 6.16 -8.76
C LYS A 55 24.96 5.93 -9.57
N VAL A 56 24.23 7.01 -9.87
CA VAL A 56 22.99 6.97 -10.66
C VAL A 56 23.22 7.50 -12.07
N PHE A 57 23.05 6.65 -13.08
CA PHE A 57 23.08 7.00 -14.50
C PHE A 57 21.71 7.52 -14.96
N ARG A 58 21.69 8.54 -15.84
CA ARG A 58 20.45 9.07 -16.42
C ARG A 58 20.08 8.35 -17.71
N GLU A 59 21.08 7.87 -18.42
CA GLU A 59 20.93 7.01 -19.58
C GLU A 59 20.58 5.58 -19.14
N GLN A 60 19.94 4.82 -20.03
CA GLN A 60 19.73 3.37 -19.88
C GLN A 60 20.28 2.64 -21.10
N ASP A 61 21.59 2.76 -21.31
CA ASP A 61 22.28 2.17 -22.44
C ASP A 61 23.39 1.18 -22.01
N ALA A 62 23.92 0.43 -22.98
CA ALA A 62 24.94 -0.59 -22.71
C ALA A 62 26.21 -0.04 -22.01
N THR A 63 26.51 1.25 -22.16
CA THR A 63 27.71 1.86 -21.56
C THR A 63 27.62 1.95 -20.04
N CYS A 64 26.41 1.95 -19.47
CA CYS A 64 26.20 1.91 -18.03
C CYS A 64 26.75 0.60 -17.44
N ILE A 65 26.47 -0.54 -18.09
CA ILE A 65 27.00 -1.85 -17.71
C ILE A 65 28.52 -1.88 -17.86
N ASP A 66 29.04 -1.42 -19.01
CA ASP A 66 30.50 -1.37 -19.24
C ASP A 66 31.21 -0.51 -18.18
N ALA A 67 30.59 0.57 -17.71
CA ALA A 67 31.13 1.44 -16.68
C ALA A 67 31.15 0.82 -15.28
N VAL A 68 30.27 -0.15 -14.99
CA VAL A 68 30.22 -0.85 -13.68
C VAL A 68 30.94 -2.20 -13.68
N THR A 69 31.38 -2.69 -14.84
CA THR A 69 32.18 -3.93 -14.98
C THR A 69 33.63 -3.70 -15.42
N GLY A 70 34.03 -2.44 -15.65
CA GLY A 70 35.39 -2.08 -16.09
C GLY A 70 36.51 -2.45 -15.10
N ALA A 71 37.77 -2.33 -15.53
CA ALA A 71 38.96 -2.80 -14.78
C ALA A 71 39.18 -2.16 -13.39
N THR A 72 38.47 -1.07 -13.07
CA THR A 72 38.48 -0.40 -11.76
C THR A 72 37.28 -0.76 -10.89
N ALA A 73 36.41 -1.67 -11.34
CA ALA A 73 35.23 -2.09 -10.61
C ALA A 73 35.58 -2.99 -9.43
N ALA A 74 34.77 -2.92 -8.36
CA ALA A 74 34.94 -3.69 -7.13
C ALA A 74 34.67 -5.20 -7.30
N GLY A 75 34.21 -5.64 -8.47
CA GLY A 75 33.85 -7.01 -8.80
C GLY A 75 32.81 -7.07 -9.91
N SER A 76 32.39 -8.28 -10.29
CA SER A 76 31.25 -8.46 -11.20
C SER A 76 29.94 -8.16 -10.45
N PRO A 77 29.13 -7.20 -10.88
CA PRO A 77 27.90 -6.85 -10.20
C PRO A 77 26.79 -7.89 -10.44
N VAL A 78 25.90 -8.01 -9.46
CA VAL A 78 24.56 -8.56 -9.69
C VAL A 78 23.69 -7.43 -10.26
N VAL A 79 23.02 -7.69 -11.38
CA VAL A 79 22.11 -6.74 -12.02
C VAL A 79 20.69 -7.01 -11.53
N VAL A 80 20.08 -6.02 -10.89
CA VAL A 80 18.72 -6.09 -10.35
C VAL A 80 17.74 -5.36 -11.26
N ILE A 81 16.67 -6.04 -11.63
CA ILE A 81 15.59 -5.50 -12.46
C ILE A 81 14.24 -5.55 -11.75
N SER A 82 13.28 -4.76 -12.22
CA SER A 82 11.87 -4.88 -11.85
C SER A 82 11.03 -5.31 -13.05
N THR A 83 9.77 -5.67 -12.81
CA THR A 83 8.76 -5.96 -13.85
C THR A 83 8.61 -4.84 -14.89
N ALA A 84 8.96 -3.59 -14.54
CA ALA A 84 8.87 -2.45 -15.44
C ALA A 84 9.99 -2.40 -16.49
N ILE A 85 11.05 -3.20 -16.34
CA ILE A 85 12.19 -3.21 -17.27
C ILE A 85 11.90 -4.20 -18.41
N PRO A 86 11.75 -3.74 -19.66
CA PRO A 86 11.49 -4.64 -20.78
C PRO A 86 12.73 -5.43 -21.18
N GLU A 87 12.51 -6.60 -21.77
CA GLU A 87 13.56 -7.48 -22.34
C GLU A 87 14.42 -6.80 -23.42
N SER A 88 13.90 -5.75 -24.04
CA SER A 88 14.59 -4.91 -25.02
C SER A 88 15.50 -3.84 -24.40
N ASN A 89 15.52 -3.68 -23.08
CA ASN A 89 16.34 -2.68 -22.41
C ASN A 89 17.85 -2.92 -22.73
N PRO A 90 18.58 -1.91 -23.23
CA PRO A 90 19.96 -2.12 -23.66
C PRO A 90 20.93 -2.51 -22.53
N GLU A 91 20.75 -2.02 -21.30
CA GLU A 91 21.55 -2.44 -20.14
C GLU A 91 21.31 -3.92 -19.83
N LEU A 92 20.04 -4.34 -19.81
CA LEU A 92 19.69 -5.75 -19.56
C LEU A 92 20.28 -6.68 -20.63
N GLN A 93 20.20 -6.29 -21.91
CA GLN A 93 20.81 -7.05 -23.00
C GLN A 93 22.34 -7.12 -22.85
N ARG A 94 22.99 -6.01 -22.50
CA ARG A 94 24.44 -5.96 -22.30
C ARG A 94 24.89 -6.80 -21.10
N ALA A 95 24.15 -6.75 -19.99
CA ALA A 95 24.41 -7.58 -18.82
C ALA A 95 24.38 -9.07 -19.15
N ARG A 96 23.40 -9.52 -19.95
CA ARG A 96 23.32 -10.90 -20.44
C ARG A 96 24.48 -11.27 -21.36
N GLN A 97 24.85 -10.38 -22.28
CA GLN A 97 26.00 -10.60 -23.17
C GLN A 97 27.32 -10.76 -22.41
N GLN A 98 27.47 -10.05 -21.30
CA GLN A 98 28.63 -10.17 -20.40
C GLN A 98 28.53 -11.34 -19.41
N GLY A 99 27.42 -12.09 -19.42
CA GLY A 99 27.21 -13.22 -18.51
C GLY A 99 27.01 -12.81 -17.05
N LEU A 100 26.56 -11.58 -16.79
CA LEU A 100 26.27 -11.10 -15.44
C LEU A 100 25.06 -11.81 -14.86
N GLU A 101 25.08 -12.00 -13.54
CA GLU A 101 23.94 -12.54 -12.83
C GLU A 101 22.81 -11.52 -12.77
N ILE A 102 21.61 -11.93 -13.16
CA ILE A 102 20.43 -11.07 -13.18
C ILE A 102 19.42 -11.57 -12.16
N TRP A 103 19.02 -10.65 -11.27
CA TRP A 103 18.05 -10.88 -10.21
C TRP A 103 16.83 -10.01 -10.47
N HIS A 104 15.65 -10.55 -10.22
CA HIS A 104 14.47 -9.71 -10.06
C HIS A 104 14.51 -9.04 -8.69
N ARG A 105 13.84 -7.88 -8.54
CA ARG A 105 13.71 -7.18 -7.24
C ARG A 105 13.25 -8.11 -6.11
N SER A 106 12.38 -9.06 -6.45
CA SER A 106 11.86 -10.04 -5.48
C SER A 106 12.86 -11.12 -5.11
N ASP A 107 13.83 -11.45 -5.97
CA ASP A 107 14.93 -12.34 -5.60
C ASP A 107 15.83 -11.66 -4.57
N LEU A 108 16.10 -10.36 -4.74
CA LEU A 108 16.87 -9.58 -3.77
C LEU A 108 16.13 -9.43 -2.44
N LEU A 109 14.83 -9.12 -2.47
CA LEU A 109 14.03 -9.06 -1.24
C LEU A 109 13.99 -10.41 -0.52
N ALA A 110 13.82 -11.52 -1.26
CA ALA A 110 13.87 -12.86 -0.69
C ALA A 110 15.23 -13.14 -0.02
N ALA A 111 16.34 -12.74 -0.65
CA ALA A 111 17.67 -12.86 -0.07
C ALA A 111 17.82 -12.07 1.24
N LEU A 112 17.23 -10.87 1.33
CA LEU A 112 17.25 -10.07 2.56
C LEU A 112 16.39 -10.69 3.67
N ILE A 113 15.21 -11.22 3.33
CA ILE A 113 14.30 -11.92 4.25
C ILE A 113 14.96 -13.17 4.83
N GLU A 114 15.72 -13.92 4.03
CA GLU A 114 16.43 -15.13 4.48
C GLU A 114 17.60 -14.81 5.43
N GLN A 115 18.22 -13.63 5.29
CA GLN A 115 19.43 -13.28 6.05
C GLN A 115 19.16 -12.91 7.52
N GLN A 116 17.90 -12.63 7.90
CA GLN A 116 17.57 -12.26 9.27
C GLN A 116 16.09 -12.56 9.60
N PRO A 117 15.75 -12.80 10.88
CA PRO A 117 14.36 -12.93 11.31
C PRO A 117 13.51 -11.78 10.79
N SER A 118 12.35 -12.10 10.23
CA SER A 118 11.60 -11.17 9.41
C SER A 118 10.09 -11.31 9.57
N ILE A 119 9.41 -10.16 9.54
CA ILE A 119 7.96 -10.04 9.46
C ILE A 119 7.63 -9.61 8.02
N ALA A 120 6.93 -10.46 7.27
CA ALA A 120 6.44 -10.12 5.94
C ALA A 120 4.93 -9.95 5.92
N VAL A 121 4.45 -8.81 5.44
CA VAL A 121 3.03 -8.44 5.44
C VAL A 121 2.44 -8.60 4.04
N ALA A 122 1.41 -9.44 3.93
CA ALA A 122 0.72 -9.81 2.71
C ALA A 122 -0.80 -9.61 2.80
N GLY A 123 -1.49 -9.80 1.68
CA GLY A 123 -2.95 -9.70 1.53
C GLY A 123 -3.36 -8.60 0.57
N SER A 124 -4.61 -8.58 0.13
CA SER A 124 -5.03 -7.67 -0.94
C SER A 124 -4.92 -6.20 -0.54
N HIS A 125 -5.42 -5.84 0.65
CA HIS A 125 -5.48 -4.44 1.12
C HIS A 125 -4.77 -4.26 2.47
N GLY A 126 -4.25 -3.06 2.73
CA GLY A 126 -3.71 -2.70 4.06
C GLY A 126 -2.28 -3.15 4.33
N LYS A 127 -1.59 -3.77 3.36
CA LYS A 127 -0.18 -4.20 3.46
C LYS A 127 0.75 -3.08 3.89
N THR A 128 0.82 -2.00 3.10
CA THR A 128 1.68 -0.84 3.35
C THR A 128 1.39 -0.18 4.70
N THR A 129 0.11 -0.04 5.06
CA THR A 129 -0.28 0.56 6.34
C THR A 129 0.17 -0.33 7.51
N THR A 130 -0.11 -1.63 7.44
CA THR A 130 0.26 -2.59 8.49
C THR A 130 1.78 -2.72 8.65
N SER A 131 2.53 -2.81 7.55
CA SER A 131 4.00 -2.86 7.60
C SER A 131 4.61 -1.55 8.12
N THR A 132 4.06 -0.39 7.74
CA THR A 132 4.45 0.92 8.30
C THR A 132 4.19 0.99 9.81
N LEU A 133 3.06 0.46 10.27
CA LEU A 133 2.71 0.41 11.69
C LEU A 133 3.68 -0.48 12.46
N ILE A 134 3.97 -1.68 11.97
CA ILE A 134 4.95 -2.60 12.57
C ILE A 134 6.32 -1.93 12.65
N THR A 135 6.82 -1.35 11.55
CA THR A 135 8.10 -0.65 11.54
C THR A 135 8.13 0.49 12.55
N THR A 136 7.07 1.30 12.64
CA THR A 136 7.04 2.43 13.57
C THR A 136 6.99 1.97 15.02
N LEU A 137 6.17 0.97 15.34
CA LEU A 137 6.10 0.38 16.69
C LEU A 137 7.46 -0.17 17.14
N LEU A 138 8.16 -0.88 16.25
CA LEU A 138 9.49 -1.43 16.55
C LEU A 138 10.54 -0.32 16.71
N LEU A 139 10.49 0.76 15.92
CA LEU A 139 11.39 1.90 16.07
C LEU A 139 11.19 2.60 17.42
N GLU A 140 9.94 2.86 17.80
CA GLU A 140 9.59 3.53 19.06
C GLU A 140 9.88 2.65 20.29
N ALA A 141 9.94 1.33 20.12
CA ALA A 141 10.38 0.37 21.13
C ALA A 141 11.90 0.09 21.09
N ASP A 142 12.69 0.99 20.48
CA ASP A 142 14.15 0.92 20.35
C ASP A 142 14.67 -0.40 19.73
N GLN A 143 13.87 -1.08 18.91
CA GLN A 143 14.26 -2.32 18.23
C GLN A 143 15.01 -2.08 16.91
N ASP A 144 14.93 -0.87 16.36
CA ASP A 144 15.63 -0.43 15.12
C ASP A 144 15.60 -1.46 13.97
N PRO A 145 14.42 -1.83 13.43
CA PRO A 145 14.32 -2.88 12.42
C PRO A 145 14.88 -2.43 11.06
N THR A 146 15.37 -3.38 10.25
CA THR A 146 15.46 -3.14 8.80
C THR A 146 14.04 -3.08 8.22
N ALA A 147 13.72 -2.12 7.36
CA ALA A 147 12.39 -1.97 6.77
C ALA A 147 12.45 -1.86 5.24
N VAL A 148 11.63 -2.66 4.54
CA VAL A 148 11.41 -2.61 3.09
C VAL A 148 9.91 -2.42 2.84
N ILE A 149 9.48 -1.18 2.64
CA ILE A 149 8.05 -0.83 2.57
C ILE A 149 7.69 -0.32 1.16
N GLY A 150 6.49 -0.64 0.68
CA GLY A 150 5.98 -0.20 -0.63
C GLY A 150 5.62 1.29 -0.70
N GLY A 151 5.71 2.01 0.43
CA GLY A 151 5.44 3.44 0.57
C GLY A 151 6.37 4.09 1.60
N ILE A 152 6.40 5.43 1.60
CA ILE A 152 7.21 6.20 2.55
C ILE A 152 6.67 6.00 3.97
N VAL A 153 7.53 5.53 4.86
CA VAL A 153 7.27 5.47 6.31
C VAL A 153 7.49 6.88 6.87
N PRO A 154 6.47 7.55 7.43
CA PRO A 154 6.58 8.95 7.84
C PRO A 154 7.66 9.22 8.90
N SER A 155 7.88 8.29 9.83
CA SER A 155 8.91 8.40 10.88
C SER A 155 10.34 8.33 10.33
N LEU A 156 10.54 7.63 9.20
CA LEU A 156 11.85 7.48 8.55
C LEU A 156 12.08 8.50 7.42
N GLY A 157 11.02 9.08 6.86
CA GLY A 157 11.10 9.91 5.65
C GLY A 157 11.59 9.13 4.42
N SER A 158 11.53 7.80 4.47
CA SER A 158 12.03 6.86 3.47
C SER A 158 11.13 5.62 3.45
N ASN A 159 11.17 4.86 2.36
CA ASN A 159 10.51 3.57 2.24
C ASN A 159 11.49 2.38 2.44
N GLY A 160 12.77 2.67 2.62
CA GLY A 160 13.81 1.72 3.00
C GLY A 160 14.63 2.24 4.19
N HIS A 161 14.93 1.36 5.14
CA HIS A 161 15.80 1.64 6.29
C HIS A 161 16.62 0.40 6.65
N ALA A 162 17.92 0.56 6.89
CA ALA A 162 18.79 -0.51 7.35
C ALA A 162 19.11 -0.32 8.84
N GLY A 163 18.18 -0.73 9.69
CA GLY A 163 18.39 -0.74 11.14
C GLY A 163 19.38 -1.80 11.60
N GLN A 164 19.91 -1.60 12.80
CA GLN A 164 20.85 -2.49 13.50
C GLN A 164 20.15 -3.56 14.35
N GLY A 165 18.82 -3.52 14.41
CA GLY A 165 17.97 -4.46 15.09
C GLY A 165 17.98 -5.87 14.52
N LYS A 166 17.35 -6.77 15.26
CA LYS A 166 17.22 -8.19 14.88
C LYS A 166 16.28 -8.40 13.69
N LEU A 167 15.23 -7.59 13.59
CA LEU A 167 14.10 -7.86 12.70
C LEU A 167 14.23 -7.14 11.34
N LEU A 168 13.79 -7.83 10.29
CA LEU A 168 13.36 -7.21 9.03
C LEU A 168 11.83 -7.05 9.03
N VAL A 169 11.32 -5.94 8.51
CA VAL A 169 9.90 -5.79 8.16
C VAL A 169 9.81 -5.57 6.66
N ALA A 170 9.06 -6.43 5.97
CA ALA A 170 8.85 -6.35 4.53
C ALA A 170 7.37 -6.25 4.19
N GLU A 171 7.04 -5.37 3.25
CA GLU A 171 5.81 -5.48 2.49
C GLU A 171 5.97 -6.55 1.40
N ALA A 172 5.11 -7.56 1.42
CA ALA A 172 5.10 -8.66 0.46
C ALA A 172 3.89 -8.51 -0.47
N ASP A 173 4.17 -8.13 -1.71
CA ASP A 173 3.16 -7.84 -2.73
C ASP A 173 2.85 -9.10 -3.57
N GLU A 174 1.56 -9.40 -3.71
CA GLU A 174 1.03 -10.50 -4.52
C GLU A 174 0.93 -10.17 -6.01
N SER A 175 1.00 -8.89 -6.40
CA SER A 175 0.62 -8.43 -7.75
C SER A 175 1.37 -9.07 -8.93
N ASP A 176 2.57 -9.60 -8.70
CA ASP A 176 3.41 -10.28 -9.69
C ASP A 176 3.71 -11.75 -9.33
N GLY A 177 3.01 -12.32 -8.33
CA GLY A 177 3.18 -13.69 -7.87
C GLY A 177 4.49 -13.97 -7.14
N SER A 178 5.32 -12.94 -6.88
CA SER A 178 6.65 -13.12 -6.29
C SER A 178 6.64 -13.50 -4.81
N LEU A 179 5.50 -13.31 -4.15
CA LEU A 179 5.24 -13.63 -2.75
C LEU A 179 5.68 -15.05 -2.35
N VAL A 180 5.56 -16.04 -3.25
CA VAL A 180 5.94 -17.45 -3.00
C VAL A 180 7.44 -17.68 -2.82
N LYS A 181 8.27 -16.67 -3.09
CA LYS A 181 9.73 -16.74 -2.91
C LYS A 181 10.17 -16.44 -1.48
N PHE A 182 9.27 -15.92 -0.64
CA PHE A 182 9.61 -15.43 0.69
C PHE A 182 9.37 -16.50 1.75
N SER A 183 10.31 -16.61 2.69
CA SER A 183 10.24 -17.51 3.84
C SER A 183 10.51 -16.73 5.14
N PRO A 184 9.58 -15.86 5.58
CA PRO A 184 9.76 -15.06 6.77
C PRO A 184 9.55 -15.87 8.06
N SER A 185 10.11 -15.39 9.17
CA SER A 185 9.82 -15.98 10.49
C SER A 185 8.39 -15.71 10.95
N LEU A 186 7.78 -14.61 10.49
CA LEU A 186 6.37 -14.30 10.70
C LEU A 186 5.73 -13.76 9.42
N GLY A 187 4.77 -14.50 8.86
CA GLY A 187 3.89 -14.01 7.80
C GLY A 187 2.63 -13.39 8.40
N VAL A 188 2.27 -12.17 7.97
CA VAL A 188 1.02 -11.49 8.35
C VAL A 188 0.09 -11.43 7.14
N ILE A 189 -1.12 -11.96 7.24
CA ILE A 189 -2.10 -11.95 6.12
C ILE A 189 -3.34 -11.14 6.52
N THR A 190 -3.48 -9.98 5.88
CA THR A 190 -4.47 -8.94 6.26
C THR A 190 -5.90 -9.23 5.80
N ASN A 191 -6.07 -9.66 4.56
CA ASN A 191 -7.35 -10.02 3.92
C ASN A 191 -7.07 -10.59 2.51
N LEU A 192 -8.09 -11.19 1.90
CA LEU A 192 -8.06 -11.59 0.50
C LEU A 192 -9.32 -11.14 -0.23
N GLU A 193 -9.12 -10.51 -1.37
CA GLU A 193 -10.12 -10.14 -2.34
C GLU A 193 -9.49 -10.25 -3.73
N LEU A 194 -10.28 -10.62 -4.73
CA LEU A 194 -9.80 -10.69 -6.10
C LEU A 194 -9.45 -9.29 -6.58
N ASP A 195 -8.16 -9.01 -6.70
CA ASP A 195 -7.61 -7.83 -7.34
C ASP A 195 -6.52 -8.27 -8.33
N HIS A 196 -5.82 -7.31 -8.95
CA HIS A 196 -4.71 -7.57 -9.88
C HIS A 196 -5.10 -8.61 -10.95
N THR A 197 -6.27 -8.43 -11.57
CA THR A 197 -6.85 -9.35 -12.57
C THR A 197 -6.01 -9.53 -13.84
N ASP A 198 -4.97 -8.73 -13.99
CA ASP A 198 -3.94 -8.88 -15.02
C ASP A 198 -3.00 -10.07 -14.74
N HIS A 199 -2.89 -10.49 -13.47
CA HIS A 199 -2.07 -11.60 -13.00
C HIS A 199 -2.92 -12.76 -12.49
N TYR A 200 -3.90 -12.49 -11.63
CA TYR A 200 -4.78 -13.53 -11.08
C TYR A 200 -6.07 -13.64 -11.87
N SER A 201 -6.31 -14.81 -12.44
CA SER A 201 -7.53 -15.09 -13.21
C SER A 201 -8.75 -15.34 -12.33
N SER A 202 -8.54 -15.76 -11.08
CA SER A 202 -9.59 -16.05 -10.10
C SER A 202 -9.13 -15.82 -8.67
N LEU A 203 -10.09 -15.72 -7.75
CA LEU A 203 -9.82 -15.67 -6.32
C LEU A 203 -9.11 -16.94 -5.82
N ASP A 204 -9.45 -18.12 -6.37
CA ASP A 204 -8.83 -19.39 -6.00
C ASP A 204 -7.32 -19.42 -6.31
N GLU A 205 -6.90 -18.79 -7.42
CA GLU A 205 -5.49 -18.68 -7.79
C GLU A 205 -4.72 -17.79 -6.80
N LEU A 206 -5.34 -16.70 -6.36
CA LEU A 206 -4.81 -15.83 -5.31
C LEU A 206 -4.71 -16.59 -3.98
N ILE A 207 -5.78 -17.28 -3.56
CA ILE A 207 -5.80 -18.11 -2.34
C ILE A 207 -4.67 -19.14 -2.38
N SER A 208 -4.50 -19.87 -3.48
CA SER A 208 -3.43 -20.86 -3.64
C SER A 208 -2.03 -20.24 -3.53
N THR A 209 -1.86 -19.02 -4.06
CA THR A 209 -0.58 -18.29 -3.95
C THR A 209 -0.28 -17.89 -2.52
N LEU A 210 -1.28 -17.40 -1.79
CA LEU A 210 -1.12 -17.02 -0.39
C LEU A 210 -0.95 -18.23 0.53
N GLN A 211 -1.58 -19.37 0.22
CA GLN A 211 -1.33 -20.64 0.92
C GLN A 211 0.11 -21.11 0.75
N ARG A 212 0.70 -20.95 -0.44
CA ARG A 212 2.13 -21.26 -0.68
C ARG A 212 3.05 -20.36 0.14
N PHE A 213 2.74 -19.06 0.23
CA PHE A 213 3.47 -18.15 1.11
C PHE A 213 3.32 -18.51 2.58
N ALA A 214 2.08 -18.75 3.05
CA ALA A 214 1.82 -19.17 4.42
C ALA A 214 2.60 -20.45 4.78
N GLY A 215 2.67 -21.43 3.87
CA GLY A 215 3.44 -22.66 4.05
C GLY A 215 4.97 -22.46 4.02
N GLY A 216 5.45 -21.32 3.53
CA GLY A 216 6.86 -20.93 3.57
C GLY A 216 7.26 -20.15 4.83
N CYS A 217 6.30 -19.73 5.66
CA CYS A 217 6.54 -18.97 6.89
C CYS A 217 6.72 -19.92 8.09
N ASP A 218 7.58 -19.55 9.06
CA ASP A 218 7.68 -20.32 10.32
C ASP A 218 6.41 -20.21 11.17
N ARG A 219 5.84 -19.01 11.21
CA ARG A 219 4.58 -18.68 11.88
C ARG A 219 3.72 -17.81 10.98
N VAL A 220 2.41 -17.96 11.09
CA VAL A 220 1.43 -17.14 10.36
C VAL A 220 0.49 -16.48 11.34
N LEU A 221 0.31 -15.17 11.19
CA LEU A 221 -0.70 -14.37 11.85
C LEU A 221 -1.71 -13.94 10.77
N ALA A 222 -3.01 -14.18 10.98
CA ALA A 222 -4.03 -13.85 9.98
C ALA A 222 -5.25 -13.15 10.59
N ASN A 223 -5.95 -12.37 9.76
CA ASN A 223 -7.16 -11.66 10.15
C ASN A 223 -8.37 -12.59 10.16
N HIS A 224 -8.93 -12.84 11.34
CA HIS A 224 -10.10 -13.69 11.53
C HIS A 224 -11.38 -13.08 10.95
N ASP A 225 -11.43 -11.76 10.82
CA ASP A 225 -12.60 -11.04 10.31
C ASP A 225 -12.73 -11.12 8.78
N CYS A 226 -11.76 -11.75 8.10
CA CYS A 226 -11.83 -12.06 6.67
C CYS A 226 -12.37 -13.49 6.45
N PRO A 227 -13.59 -13.66 5.90
CA PRO A 227 -14.19 -14.99 5.72
C PRO A 227 -13.32 -15.95 4.88
N ILE A 228 -12.67 -15.42 3.84
CA ILE A 228 -11.79 -16.22 2.97
C ILE A 228 -10.58 -16.76 3.76
N LEU A 229 -10.02 -15.95 4.67
CA LEU A 229 -8.92 -16.42 5.51
C LEU A 229 -9.42 -17.51 6.48
N GLN A 230 -10.57 -17.27 7.12
CA GLN A 230 -11.18 -18.24 8.04
C GLN A 230 -11.48 -19.59 7.38
N GLU A 231 -11.92 -19.59 6.12
CA GLU A 231 -12.26 -20.80 5.36
C GLU A 231 -11.02 -21.56 4.85
N HIS A 232 -9.97 -20.86 4.42
CA HIS A 232 -8.89 -21.45 3.63
C HIS A 232 -7.52 -21.54 4.33
N PHE A 233 -7.38 -20.99 5.55
CA PHE A 233 -6.09 -20.91 6.24
C PHE A 233 -6.15 -21.48 7.66
N GLN A 234 -5.02 -22.03 8.11
CA GLN A 234 -4.79 -22.50 9.48
C GLN A 234 -3.54 -21.79 10.04
N PRO A 235 -3.66 -20.51 10.43
CA PRO A 235 -2.53 -19.73 10.91
C PRO A 235 -2.11 -20.19 12.32
N THR A 236 -0.92 -19.76 12.74
CA THR A 236 -0.43 -19.94 14.11
C THR A 236 -1.24 -19.12 15.10
N ALA A 237 -1.69 -17.93 14.70
CA ALA A 237 -2.49 -17.03 15.52
C ALA A 237 -3.49 -16.23 14.68
N TRP A 238 -4.59 -15.84 15.31
CA TRP A 238 -5.63 -15.01 14.74
C TRP A 238 -5.71 -13.64 15.43
N TRP A 239 -6.04 -12.59 14.67
CA TRP A 239 -6.53 -11.33 15.25
C TRP A 239 -7.93 -10.97 14.78
N SER A 240 -8.66 -10.18 15.57
CA SER A 240 -10.00 -9.68 15.23
C SER A 240 -10.28 -8.27 15.81
N ASN A 241 -11.18 -7.53 15.17
CA ASN A 241 -11.78 -6.31 15.72
C ASN A 241 -13.27 -6.47 16.08
N GLN A 242 -13.81 -7.66 15.85
CA GLN A 242 -15.22 -7.98 16.10
C GLN A 242 -15.41 -8.78 17.38
N SER A 243 -14.46 -9.64 17.74
CA SER A 243 -14.53 -10.47 18.94
C SER A 243 -13.16 -10.68 19.56
N ALA A 244 -13.10 -10.77 20.90
CA ALA A 244 -11.93 -11.27 21.62
C ALA A 244 -12.05 -12.77 21.96
N GLU A 245 -13.18 -13.40 21.61
CA GLU A 245 -13.41 -14.82 21.82
C GLU A 245 -12.82 -15.64 20.67
N SER A 246 -12.18 -16.76 21.00
CA SER A 246 -11.63 -17.73 20.03
C SER A 246 -10.58 -17.16 19.06
N VAL A 247 -9.93 -16.06 19.45
CA VAL A 247 -8.79 -15.46 18.76
C VAL A 247 -7.66 -15.16 19.75
N ASP A 248 -6.42 -15.15 19.26
CA ASP A 248 -5.23 -14.92 20.07
C ASP A 248 -5.07 -13.44 20.42
N PHE A 249 -5.45 -12.55 19.50
CA PHE A 249 -5.36 -11.11 19.65
C PHE A 249 -6.67 -10.44 19.24
N ALA A 250 -7.04 -9.36 19.91
CA ALA A 250 -8.13 -8.52 19.43
C ALA A 250 -7.95 -7.06 19.80
N ALA A 251 -8.55 -6.16 19.03
CA ALA A 251 -8.78 -4.78 19.47
C ALA A 251 -10.24 -4.40 19.25
N LEU A 252 -11.01 -4.32 20.33
CA LEU A 252 -12.43 -4.00 20.24
C LEU A 252 -12.62 -2.47 20.30
N PRO A 253 -13.33 -1.86 19.34
CA PRO A 253 -13.53 -0.41 19.31
C PRO A 253 -14.38 0.05 20.50
N LEU A 254 -13.88 1.04 21.22
CA LEU A 254 -14.60 1.76 22.28
C LEU A 254 -15.20 3.08 21.77
N SER A 255 -14.50 3.76 20.86
CA SER A 255 -14.97 4.97 20.18
C SER A 255 -14.38 5.06 18.77
N LEU A 256 -15.20 5.46 17.80
CA LEU A 256 -14.80 5.69 16.42
C LEU A 256 -15.15 7.14 16.05
N GLU A 257 -14.14 7.99 15.94
CA GLU A 257 -14.26 9.40 15.60
C GLU A 257 -13.55 9.67 14.27
N GLY A 258 -13.84 10.82 13.63
CA GLY A 258 -13.28 11.14 12.32
C GLY A 258 -11.79 11.48 12.31
N ASP A 259 -11.15 11.60 13.48
CA ASP A 259 -9.72 11.86 13.65
C ASP A 259 -8.98 10.78 14.45
N ARG A 260 -9.70 9.79 15.04
CA ARG A 260 -9.09 8.72 15.83
C ARG A 260 -10.01 7.51 16.03
N CYS A 261 -9.41 6.39 16.41
CA CYS A 261 -10.08 5.23 16.98
C CYS A 261 -9.56 4.99 18.40
N VAL A 262 -10.46 4.81 19.37
CA VAL A 262 -10.11 4.34 20.72
C VAL A 262 -10.55 2.88 20.81
N ALA A 263 -9.66 1.99 21.25
CA ALA A 263 -9.93 0.56 21.33
C ALA A 263 -9.28 -0.07 22.55
N ARG A 264 -9.82 -1.21 22.98
CA ARG A 264 -9.22 -2.07 24.01
C ARG A 264 -8.53 -3.25 23.33
N PHE A 265 -7.24 -3.43 23.61
CA PHE A 265 -6.44 -4.56 23.14
C PHE A 265 -6.61 -5.76 24.07
N TYR A 266 -6.65 -6.95 23.48
CA TYR A 266 -6.81 -8.23 24.15
C TYR A 266 -5.75 -9.22 23.66
N GLU A 267 -5.27 -10.05 24.58
CA GLU A 267 -4.40 -11.20 24.32
C GLU A 267 -5.01 -12.44 24.98
N ALA A 268 -5.18 -13.53 24.22
CA ALA A 268 -5.83 -14.77 24.66
C ALA A 268 -7.18 -14.54 25.37
N GLY A 269 -7.99 -13.62 24.83
CA GLY A 269 -9.29 -13.22 25.36
C GLY A 269 -9.24 -12.35 26.65
N GLN A 270 -8.06 -12.03 27.18
CA GLN A 270 -7.92 -11.16 28.34
C GLN A 270 -7.61 -9.72 27.93
N PRO A 271 -8.26 -8.72 28.55
CA PRO A 271 -7.98 -7.32 28.25
C PRO A 271 -6.58 -6.93 28.75
N VAL A 272 -5.75 -6.39 27.85
CA VAL A 272 -4.38 -5.93 28.15
C VAL A 272 -4.37 -4.44 28.47
N GLY A 273 -5.08 -3.63 27.69
CA GLY A 273 -5.20 -2.20 27.93
C GLY A 273 -5.85 -1.43 26.79
N ASP A 274 -6.11 -0.15 27.03
CA ASP A 274 -6.74 0.74 26.05
C ASP A 274 -5.68 1.53 25.29
N PHE A 275 -5.92 1.78 24.01
CA PHE A 275 -5.06 2.62 23.17
C PHE A 275 -5.87 3.56 22.29
N THR A 276 -5.22 4.63 21.85
CA THR A 276 -5.76 5.57 20.86
C THR A 276 -4.93 5.50 19.60
N LEU A 277 -5.57 5.19 18.49
CA LEU A 277 -5.00 5.26 17.14
C LEU A 277 -5.35 6.62 16.54
N PRO A 278 -4.38 7.47 16.14
CA PRO A 278 -4.64 8.78 15.53
C PRO A 278 -5.05 8.67 14.05
N MET A 279 -5.83 7.65 13.71
CA MET A 279 -6.38 7.40 12.38
C MET A 279 -7.83 6.95 12.53
N ALA A 280 -8.69 7.44 11.63
CA ALA A 280 -10.08 7.06 11.60
C ALA A 280 -10.30 5.76 10.79
N GLY A 281 -11.42 5.10 11.06
CA GLY A 281 -11.89 3.95 10.30
C GLY A 281 -11.48 2.60 10.89
N LEU A 282 -12.40 1.63 10.76
CA LEU A 282 -12.20 0.26 11.25
C LEU A 282 -11.09 -0.48 10.52
N HIS A 283 -10.88 -0.21 9.23
CA HIS A 283 -9.78 -0.81 8.47
C HIS A 283 -8.40 -0.41 9.03
N ASN A 284 -8.23 0.84 9.47
CA ASN A 284 -7.00 1.29 10.11
C ASN A 284 -6.84 0.69 11.51
N LEU A 285 -7.95 0.53 12.27
CA LEU A 285 -7.93 -0.21 13.52
C LEU A 285 -7.51 -1.67 13.32
N SER A 286 -7.98 -2.33 12.25
CA SER A 286 -7.56 -3.69 11.90
C SER A 286 -6.08 -3.79 11.54
N ASN A 287 -5.57 -2.85 10.73
CA ASN A 287 -4.14 -2.79 10.42
C ASN A 287 -3.31 -2.59 11.70
N ALA A 288 -3.75 -1.72 12.62
CA ALA A 288 -3.10 -1.50 13.91
C ALA A 288 -3.16 -2.72 14.83
N THR A 289 -4.27 -3.47 14.80
CA THR A 289 -4.44 -4.70 15.59
C THR A 289 -3.50 -5.78 15.10
N GLY A 290 -3.43 -6.00 13.79
CA GLY A 290 -2.46 -6.93 13.19
C GLY A 290 -1.02 -6.53 13.46
N ALA A 291 -0.71 -5.22 13.46
CA ALA A 291 0.61 -4.71 13.78
C ALA A 291 1.01 -4.92 15.25
N LEU A 292 0.10 -4.60 16.18
CA LEU A 292 0.30 -4.84 17.62
C LEU A 292 0.48 -6.34 17.89
N ALA A 293 -0.40 -7.18 17.35
CA ALA A 293 -0.31 -8.63 17.46
C ALA A 293 1.02 -9.18 16.91
N ALA A 294 1.47 -8.70 15.74
CA ALA A 294 2.76 -9.11 15.18
C ALA A 294 3.94 -8.75 16.10
N CYS A 295 3.93 -7.56 16.70
CA CYS A 295 4.98 -7.15 17.63
C CYS A 295 4.91 -7.92 18.96
N SER A 296 3.70 -8.18 19.49
CA SER A 296 3.50 -9.04 20.66
C SER A 296 4.04 -10.45 20.41
N MET A 297 3.84 -11.02 19.21
CA MET A 297 4.39 -12.34 18.82
C MET A 297 5.92 -12.38 18.72
N GLU A 298 6.57 -11.22 18.58
CA GLU A 298 8.02 -11.06 18.66
C GLU A 298 8.51 -10.71 20.09
N GLY A 299 7.60 -10.69 21.07
CA GLY A 299 7.90 -10.56 22.49
C GLY A 299 7.92 -9.12 23.02
N LEU A 300 7.42 -8.14 22.25
CA LEU A 300 7.30 -6.76 22.73
C LEU A 300 6.05 -6.61 23.62
N PRO A 301 6.19 -6.05 24.84
CA PRO A 301 5.05 -5.84 25.71
C PRO A 301 4.19 -4.65 25.26
N PHE A 302 2.89 -4.74 25.51
CA PHE A 302 1.90 -3.74 25.08
C PHE A 302 2.20 -2.31 25.53
N ASP A 303 2.75 -2.13 26.73
CA ASP A 303 3.10 -0.82 27.28
C ASP A 303 4.18 -0.08 26.47
N GLN A 304 5.14 -0.82 25.91
CA GLN A 304 6.14 -0.27 24.97
C GLN A 304 5.49 0.06 23.62
N LEU A 305 4.59 -0.79 23.12
CA LEU A 305 3.95 -0.60 21.83
C LEU A 305 3.01 0.61 21.81
N VAL A 306 2.22 0.82 22.88
CA VAL A 306 1.23 1.91 22.92
C VAL A 306 1.87 3.29 22.86
N GLN A 307 3.09 3.47 23.38
CA GLN A 307 3.80 4.74 23.32
C GLN A 307 4.07 5.16 21.87
N GLY A 308 4.41 4.20 21.00
CA GLY A 308 4.64 4.45 19.58
C GLY A 308 3.37 4.77 18.76
N LEU A 309 2.18 4.44 19.28
CA LEU A 309 0.93 4.67 18.57
C LEU A 309 0.57 6.16 18.44
N ALA A 310 0.96 6.99 19.41
CA ALA A 310 0.62 8.41 19.45
C ALA A 310 1.29 9.22 18.32
N GLY A 311 2.47 8.80 17.87
CA GLY A 311 3.23 9.43 16.80
C GLY A 311 2.84 8.98 15.39
N LEU A 312 1.92 8.03 15.27
CA LEU A 312 1.57 7.41 13.99
C LEU A 312 0.97 8.41 13.00
N LYS A 313 1.46 8.32 11.77
CA LYS A 313 0.90 9.01 10.61
C LYS A 313 0.63 7.98 9.53
N ALA A 314 -0.49 8.12 8.82
CA ALA A 314 -0.78 7.28 7.68
C ALA A 314 0.30 7.48 6.59
N PRO A 315 0.60 6.43 5.79
CA PRO A 315 1.42 6.59 4.59
C PRO A 315 0.82 7.63 3.63
N GLY A 316 1.66 8.39 2.92
CA GLY A 316 1.18 9.40 1.97
C GLY A 316 0.34 8.81 0.82
N ARG A 317 -0.51 9.65 0.20
CA ARG A 317 -1.44 9.30 -0.90
C ARG A 317 -2.65 8.43 -0.53
N ARG A 318 -2.88 8.19 0.77
CA ARG A 318 -4.13 7.65 1.30
C ARG A 318 -4.82 8.79 2.05
N PHE A 319 -5.97 9.22 1.56
CA PHE A 319 -6.74 10.37 2.05
C PHE A 319 -5.91 11.68 2.12
N ASP A 320 -5.28 12.05 1.00
CA ASP A 320 -4.36 13.19 0.90
C ASP A 320 -5.11 14.51 0.72
N LEU A 321 -4.99 15.43 1.68
CA LEU A 321 -5.56 16.77 1.57
C LEU A 321 -4.75 17.61 0.58
N ARG A 322 -5.34 17.90 -0.58
CA ARG A 322 -4.72 18.74 -1.61
C ARG A 322 -4.79 20.22 -1.28
N GLY A 323 -5.86 20.62 -0.59
CA GLY A 323 -6.02 21.97 -0.07
C GLY A 323 -7.48 22.32 0.22
N THR A 324 -7.70 23.61 0.49
CA THR A 324 -9.05 24.16 0.69
C THR A 324 -9.37 25.14 -0.44
N TRP A 325 -10.42 24.84 -1.21
CA TRP A 325 -10.88 25.69 -2.32
C TRP A 325 -12.22 26.33 -1.96
N LYS A 326 -12.23 27.66 -1.79
CA LYS A 326 -13.43 28.44 -1.42
C LYS A 326 -14.19 27.81 -0.22
N GLY A 327 -13.45 27.42 0.82
CA GLY A 327 -13.98 26.77 2.03
C GLY A 327 -14.38 25.30 1.89
N ARG A 328 -14.11 24.63 0.77
CA ARG A 328 -14.28 23.18 0.58
C ARG A 328 -12.95 22.46 0.74
N HIS A 329 -12.93 21.33 1.43
CA HIS A 329 -11.74 20.49 1.50
C HIS A 329 -11.68 19.55 0.30
N ILE A 330 -10.58 19.60 -0.45
CA ILE A 330 -10.35 18.73 -1.61
C ILE A 330 -9.36 17.65 -1.19
N VAL A 331 -9.84 16.41 -1.14
CA VAL A 331 -9.06 15.24 -0.72
C VAL A 331 -8.96 14.26 -1.88
N ASP A 332 -7.76 13.77 -2.15
CA ASP A 332 -7.49 12.73 -3.12
C ASP A 332 -7.23 11.38 -2.42
N ASP A 333 -7.80 10.31 -2.94
CA ASP A 333 -7.53 8.94 -2.50
C ASP A 333 -7.37 7.99 -3.69
N TYR A 334 -6.44 7.04 -3.57
CA TYR A 334 -6.12 6.08 -4.62
C TYR A 334 -7.12 4.92 -4.72
N ALA A 335 -8.13 4.86 -3.84
CA ALA A 335 -9.14 3.81 -3.80
C ALA A 335 -9.77 3.56 -5.18
N HIS A 336 -9.63 2.33 -5.66
CA HIS A 336 -10.14 1.91 -6.95
C HIS A 336 -10.68 0.49 -6.94
N HIS A 337 -10.57 -0.23 -5.82
CA HIS A 337 -11.31 -1.46 -5.53
C HIS A 337 -12.57 -1.13 -4.70
N PRO A 338 -13.70 -1.86 -4.83
CA PRO A 338 -14.91 -1.59 -4.04
C PRO A 338 -14.69 -1.47 -2.53
N SER A 339 -13.90 -2.37 -1.94
CA SER A 339 -13.66 -2.38 -0.49
C SER A 339 -12.81 -1.19 -0.05
N GLU A 340 -11.85 -0.74 -0.86
CA GLU A 340 -11.12 0.51 -0.61
C GLU A 340 -12.07 1.71 -0.67
N VAL A 341 -12.92 1.80 -1.72
CA VAL A 341 -13.89 2.89 -1.89
C VAL A 341 -14.86 2.95 -0.71
N GLN A 342 -15.34 1.78 -0.27
CA GLN A 342 -16.23 1.69 0.89
C GLN A 342 -15.53 2.18 2.17
N ALA A 343 -14.33 1.68 2.45
CA ALA A 343 -13.55 2.07 3.62
C ALA A 343 -13.24 3.57 3.65
N THR A 344 -12.86 4.17 2.51
CA THR A 344 -12.57 5.61 2.40
C THR A 344 -13.84 6.44 2.60
N LEU A 345 -14.98 6.04 2.04
CA LEU A 345 -16.25 6.74 2.24
C LEU A 345 -16.75 6.61 3.68
N GLU A 346 -16.65 5.45 4.31
CA GLU A 346 -16.98 5.25 5.73
C GLU A 346 -16.16 6.17 6.63
N MET A 347 -14.86 6.27 6.39
CA MET A 347 -13.99 7.18 7.12
C MET A 347 -14.40 8.65 6.93
N ALA A 348 -14.63 9.07 5.69
CA ALA A 348 -15.11 10.43 5.39
C ALA A 348 -16.48 10.71 6.05
N ARG A 349 -17.34 9.70 6.18
CA ARG A 349 -18.62 9.82 6.91
C ARG A 349 -18.47 9.90 8.40
N LEU A 350 -17.50 9.21 9.00
CA LEU A 350 -17.17 9.41 10.40
C LEU A 350 -16.72 10.85 10.65
N MET A 351 -15.97 11.46 9.74
CA MET A 351 -15.56 12.87 9.86
C MET A 351 -16.77 13.82 9.93
N VAL A 352 -17.71 13.64 9.01
CA VAL A 352 -18.93 14.46 8.97
C VAL A 352 -19.80 14.23 10.22
N ARG A 353 -20.04 12.97 10.60
CA ARG A 353 -20.97 12.63 11.69
C ARG A 353 -20.44 12.93 13.08
N SER A 354 -19.14 12.71 13.31
CA SER A 354 -18.53 12.96 14.62
C SER A 354 -18.20 14.44 14.85
N GLY A 355 -18.21 15.27 13.80
CA GLY A 355 -17.77 16.66 13.88
C GLY A 355 -16.28 16.81 14.14
N ARG A 356 -15.49 15.76 13.90
CA ARG A 356 -14.04 15.70 14.11
C ARG A 356 -13.35 15.23 12.86
N SER A 357 -12.19 15.79 12.57
CA SER A 357 -11.45 15.45 11.35
C SER A 357 -9.99 15.86 11.49
N PRO A 358 -9.06 15.17 10.82
CA PRO A 358 -7.69 15.66 10.63
C PRO A 358 -7.61 16.83 9.64
N LEU A 359 -8.71 17.17 8.95
CA LEU A 359 -8.79 18.31 8.04
C LEU A 359 -8.80 19.64 8.81
N PRO A 360 -8.44 20.78 8.16
CA PRO A 360 -8.38 22.09 8.81
C PRO A 360 -9.66 22.50 9.54
N THR A 361 -10.83 22.08 9.02
CA THR A 361 -12.12 22.22 9.68
C THR A 361 -12.94 20.95 9.50
N ALA A 362 -13.86 20.68 10.44
CA ALA A 362 -14.73 19.50 10.34
C ALA A 362 -15.72 19.67 9.17
N PRO A 363 -15.76 18.74 8.20
CA PRO A 363 -16.67 18.84 7.07
C PRO A 363 -18.11 18.60 7.51
N GLN A 364 -19.07 19.25 6.85
CA GLN A 364 -20.50 19.13 7.16
C GLN A 364 -21.25 18.19 6.21
N ARG A 365 -20.66 17.94 5.04
CA ARG A 365 -21.25 17.15 3.95
C ARG A 365 -20.13 16.53 3.14
N LEU A 366 -20.35 15.34 2.60
CA LEU A 366 -19.37 14.66 1.75
C LEU A 366 -19.91 14.50 0.32
N LEU A 367 -19.16 15.04 -0.62
CA LEU A 367 -19.27 14.81 -2.05
C LEU A 367 -18.25 13.75 -2.45
N ALA A 368 -18.74 12.62 -2.96
CA ALA A 368 -17.87 11.61 -3.55
C ALA A 368 -17.70 11.92 -5.04
N VAL A 369 -16.46 12.07 -5.48
CA VAL A 369 -16.07 12.12 -6.88
C VAL A 369 -15.35 10.81 -7.19
N PHE A 370 -15.89 9.99 -8.08
CA PHE A 370 -15.30 8.69 -8.39
C PHE A 370 -15.02 8.53 -9.89
N GLN A 371 -13.79 8.11 -10.21
CA GLN A 371 -13.40 7.70 -11.56
C GLN A 371 -13.13 6.20 -11.58
N PRO A 372 -14.00 5.39 -12.21
CA PRO A 372 -13.72 3.97 -12.40
C PRO A 372 -12.45 3.78 -13.23
N HIS A 373 -11.62 2.82 -12.84
CA HIS A 373 -10.37 2.49 -13.53
C HIS A 373 -10.52 1.14 -14.23
N ARG A 374 -10.34 1.12 -15.56
CA ARG A 374 -10.52 -0.02 -16.49
C ARG A 374 -11.98 -0.46 -16.67
N TYR A 375 -12.32 -0.89 -17.89
CA TYR A 375 -13.64 -1.43 -18.22
C TYR A 375 -13.83 -2.84 -17.66
N SER A 376 -12.80 -3.67 -17.72
CA SER A 376 -12.78 -5.04 -17.21
C SER A 376 -13.14 -5.08 -15.71
N ARG A 377 -12.46 -4.27 -14.89
CA ARG A 377 -12.69 -4.12 -13.46
C ARG A 377 -14.09 -3.56 -13.16
N THR A 378 -14.51 -2.52 -13.89
CA THR A 378 -15.85 -1.93 -13.70
C THR A 378 -16.95 -2.96 -13.98
N ARG A 379 -16.80 -3.80 -15.00
CA ARG A 379 -17.72 -4.92 -15.29
C ARG A 379 -17.74 -5.94 -14.15
N GLN A 380 -16.57 -6.38 -13.72
CA GLN A 380 -16.43 -7.43 -12.73
C GLN A 380 -17.00 -7.04 -11.36
N PHE A 381 -16.83 -5.77 -10.98
CA PHE A 381 -17.21 -5.27 -9.66
C PHE A 381 -18.34 -4.25 -9.70
N LEU A 382 -19.17 -4.23 -10.73
CA LEU A 382 -20.25 -3.25 -10.90
C LEU A 382 -21.14 -3.17 -9.64
N ASP A 383 -21.57 -4.32 -9.13
CA ASP A 383 -22.37 -4.42 -7.90
C ASP A 383 -21.59 -4.01 -6.65
N GLY A 384 -20.30 -4.34 -6.58
CA GLY A 384 -19.42 -3.96 -5.48
C GLY A 384 -19.26 -2.45 -5.40
N PHE A 385 -18.91 -1.80 -6.51
CA PHE A 385 -18.83 -0.34 -6.59
C PHE A 385 -20.17 0.31 -6.28
N ALA A 386 -21.26 -0.22 -6.83
CA ALA A 386 -22.58 0.34 -6.57
C ALA A 386 -23.00 0.25 -5.09
N LYS A 387 -22.57 -0.78 -4.37
CA LYS A 387 -22.74 -0.88 -2.91
C LYS A 387 -21.88 0.14 -2.16
N ALA A 388 -20.58 0.20 -2.49
CA ALA A 388 -19.62 1.07 -1.83
C ALA A 388 -19.99 2.57 -1.96
N LEU A 389 -20.36 3.02 -3.17
CA LEU A 389 -20.59 4.43 -3.49
C LEU A 389 -21.86 5.03 -2.87
N GLN A 390 -22.69 4.24 -2.19
CA GLN A 390 -23.91 4.73 -1.55
C GLN A 390 -23.65 5.59 -0.33
N ASN A 391 -22.46 5.48 0.29
CA ASN A 391 -22.16 6.14 1.55
C ASN A 391 -21.74 7.61 1.35
N CYS A 392 -22.44 8.33 0.46
CA CYS A 392 -22.28 9.75 0.24
C CYS A 392 -23.62 10.53 0.23
N ASP A 393 -23.55 11.87 0.19
CA ASP A 393 -24.71 12.77 0.09
C ASP A 393 -24.95 13.12 -1.38
N LEU A 394 -23.87 13.23 -2.15
CA LEU A 394 -23.84 13.45 -3.58
C LEU A 394 -22.70 12.64 -4.19
N LEU A 395 -22.99 11.95 -5.29
CA LEU A 395 -22.04 11.20 -6.09
C LEU A 395 -21.84 11.86 -7.46
N LEU A 396 -20.60 12.15 -7.80
CA LEU A 396 -20.20 12.62 -9.12
C LEU A 396 -19.31 11.55 -9.77
N LEU A 397 -19.70 11.06 -10.94
CA LEU A 397 -18.94 10.05 -11.66
C LEU A 397 -18.22 10.66 -12.86
N ALA A 398 -16.91 10.44 -12.94
CA ALA A 398 -16.11 10.73 -14.12
C ALA A 398 -16.25 9.59 -15.15
N PRO A 399 -15.90 9.82 -16.44
CA PRO A 399 -15.76 8.73 -17.40
C PRO A 399 -14.75 7.68 -16.94
N ILE A 400 -14.96 6.43 -17.34
CA ILE A 400 -14.04 5.32 -17.03
C ILE A 400 -12.66 5.65 -17.61
N TYR A 401 -11.63 5.62 -16.76
CA TYR A 401 -10.25 5.72 -17.22
C TYR A 401 -9.83 4.38 -17.85
N PRO A 402 -9.55 4.31 -19.16
CA PRO A 402 -9.41 3.04 -19.87
C PRO A 402 -8.15 2.26 -19.50
N ALA A 403 -7.07 2.95 -19.12
CA ALA A 403 -5.74 2.36 -18.91
C ALA A 403 -5.27 1.44 -20.07
N GLY A 404 -5.63 1.80 -21.31
CA GLY A 404 -5.31 1.04 -22.53
C GLY A 404 -6.38 0.04 -22.99
N GLU A 405 -7.44 -0.19 -22.21
CA GLU A 405 -8.54 -1.07 -22.61
C GLU A 405 -9.49 -0.44 -23.63
N GLN A 406 -10.03 -1.28 -24.51
CA GLN A 406 -11.14 -0.89 -25.38
C GLN A 406 -12.45 -0.84 -24.59
N PRO A 407 -13.37 0.09 -24.91
CA PRO A 407 -14.68 0.14 -24.28
C PRO A 407 -15.44 -1.19 -24.38
N LEU A 408 -16.07 -1.60 -23.28
CA LEU A 408 -16.92 -2.80 -23.22
C LEU A 408 -18.40 -2.42 -23.35
N GLN A 409 -19.15 -3.17 -24.17
CA GLN A 409 -20.57 -2.93 -24.37
C GLN A 409 -21.34 -3.01 -23.04
N GLY A 410 -22.17 -1.99 -22.76
CA GLY A 410 -22.98 -1.92 -21.54
C GLY A 410 -22.21 -1.51 -20.27
N ILE A 411 -20.90 -1.25 -20.36
CA ILE A 411 -20.07 -0.85 -19.22
C ILE A 411 -19.69 0.63 -19.38
N SER A 412 -20.25 1.46 -18.50
CA SER A 412 -20.00 2.90 -18.47
C SER A 412 -20.26 3.45 -17.08
N SER A 413 -19.83 4.69 -16.84
CA SER A 413 -20.17 5.42 -15.61
C SER A 413 -21.68 5.64 -15.48
N ASN A 414 -22.43 5.73 -16.59
CA ASN A 414 -23.90 5.74 -16.55
C ASN A 414 -24.48 4.40 -16.05
N ALA A 415 -23.95 3.27 -16.53
CA ALA A 415 -24.40 1.96 -16.05
C ALA A 415 -24.13 1.80 -14.54
N LEU A 416 -22.99 2.28 -14.06
CA LEU A 416 -22.69 2.34 -12.63
C LEU A 416 -23.65 3.28 -11.88
N ALA A 417 -23.91 4.48 -12.39
CA ALA A 417 -24.88 5.41 -11.80
C ALA A 417 -26.26 4.77 -11.67
N ASP A 418 -26.76 4.13 -12.73
CA ASP A 418 -28.05 3.47 -12.75
C ASP A 418 -28.10 2.33 -11.73
N ARG A 419 -27.00 1.57 -11.59
CA ARG A 419 -26.92 0.54 -10.57
C ARG A 419 -26.92 1.10 -9.15
N VAL A 420 -26.24 2.22 -8.90
CA VAL A 420 -26.32 2.92 -7.62
C VAL A 420 -27.74 3.43 -7.35
N ARG A 421 -28.42 4.03 -8.35
CA ARG A 421 -29.81 4.50 -8.21
C ARG A 421 -30.78 3.37 -7.86
N GLN A 422 -30.58 2.17 -8.41
CA GLN A 422 -31.40 1.01 -8.04
C GLN A 422 -31.25 0.63 -6.56
N LEU A 423 -30.04 0.75 -6.01
CA LEU A 423 -29.77 0.40 -4.62
C LEU A 423 -30.13 1.53 -3.65
N LYS A 424 -29.97 2.79 -4.06
CA LYS A 424 -30.28 3.99 -3.27
C LYS A 424 -30.95 5.08 -4.14
N PRO A 425 -32.27 5.00 -4.38
CA PRO A 425 -32.99 5.88 -5.31
C PRO A 425 -32.92 7.38 -4.98
N ASN A 426 -32.75 7.72 -3.71
CA ASN A 426 -32.74 9.10 -3.22
C ASN A 426 -31.33 9.72 -3.21
N LEU A 427 -30.29 8.99 -3.62
CA LEU A 427 -28.95 9.57 -3.71
C LEU A 427 -28.89 10.51 -4.93
N GLU A 428 -28.41 11.73 -4.73
CA GLU A 428 -28.12 12.64 -5.84
C GLU A 428 -26.89 12.11 -6.60
N ILE A 429 -27.02 11.93 -7.91
CA ILE A 429 -25.95 11.37 -8.76
C ILE A 429 -25.90 12.12 -10.09
N ALA A 430 -24.72 12.64 -10.43
CA ALA A 430 -24.42 13.19 -11.74
C ALA A 430 -23.24 12.46 -12.40
N VAL A 431 -23.29 12.33 -13.72
CA VAL A 431 -22.24 11.69 -14.52
C VAL A 431 -21.70 12.73 -15.48
N ALA A 432 -20.38 12.88 -15.51
CA ALA A 432 -19.68 13.76 -16.42
C ALA A 432 -19.22 13.00 -17.68
N ASP A 433 -19.26 13.68 -18.82
CA ASP A 433 -18.76 13.23 -20.12
C ASP A 433 -17.24 13.38 -20.23
N ASN A 434 -16.64 14.30 -19.46
CA ASN A 434 -15.21 14.54 -19.40
C ASN A 434 -14.81 15.23 -18.07
N LEU A 435 -13.51 15.40 -17.84
CA LEU A 435 -13.00 16.01 -16.60
C LEU A 435 -13.27 17.51 -16.46
N ASP A 436 -13.47 18.24 -17.56
CA ASP A 436 -13.83 19.66 -17.49
C ASP A 436 -15.26 19.80 -16.96
N GLN A 437 -16.20 19.04 -17.52
CA GLN A 437 -17.57 18.97 -17.02
C GLN A 437 -17.64 18.41 -15.59
N LEU A 438 -16.79 17.44 -15.23
CA LEU A 438 -16.69 16.96 -13.84
C LEU A 438 -16.32 18.11 -12.89
N THR A 439 -15.36 18.95 -13.30
CA THR A 439 -14.93 20.12 -12.53
C THR A 439 -16.09 21.11 -12.39
N GLU A 440 -16.85 21.36 -13.46
CA GLU A 440 -18.06 22.21 -13.42
C GLU A 440 -19.11 21.66 -12.46
N LEU A 441 -19.38 20.34 -12.48
CA LEU A 441 -20.33 19.71 -11.55
C LEU A 441 -19.87 19.84 -10.10
N VAL A 442 -18.57 19.68 -9.82
CA VAL A 442 -18.02 19.94 -8.48
C VAL A 442 -18.28 21.39 -8.07
N ILE A 443 -18.01 22.36 -8.96
CA ILE A 443 -18.24 23.79 -8.69
C ILE A 443 -19.72 24.07 -8.41
N GLN A 444 -20.63 23.50 -9.20
CA GLN A 444 -22.07 23.76 -9.13
C GLN A 444 -22.72 23.15 -7.90
N HIS A 445 -22.35 21.91 -7.54
CA HIS A 445 -23.05 21.17 -6.51
C HIS A 445 -22.37 21.22 -5.13
N SER A 446 -21.08 21.55 -5.06
CA SER A 446 -20.38 21.69 -3.78
C SER A 446 -20.68 23.03 -3.09
N ARG A 447 -20.62 23.04 -1.76
CA ARG A 447 -20.87 24.19 -0.88
C ARG A 447 -19.72 24.36 0.11
N GLU A 448 -19.66 25.52 0.75
CA GLU A 448 -18.70 25.76 1.83
C GLU A 448 -18.81 24.68 2.93
N ASN A 449 -17.67 24.25 3.49
CA ASN A 449 -17.53 23.16 4.46
C ASN A 449 -17.84 21.75 3.93
N ASP A 450 -17.99 21.57 2.62
CA ASP A 450 -18.00 20.23 2.04
C ASP A 450 -16.61 19.59 2.06
N LEU A 451 -16.57 18.29 2.30
CA LEU A 451 -15.49 17.41 1.89
C LEU A 451 -15.77 16.91 0.47
N VAL A 452 -14.95 17.32 -0.49
CA VAL A 452 -14.94 16.76 -1.84
C VAL A 452 -13.84 15.71 -1.89
N LEU A 453 -14.25 14.44 -1.94
CA LEU A 453 -13.36 13.30 -1.93
C LEU A 453 -13.26 12.71 -3.34
N ALA A 454 -12.12 12.95 -4.01
CA ALA A 454 -11.78 12.39 -5.31
C ALA A 454 -11.10 11.03 -5.15
N MET A 455 -11.72 9.99 -5.70
CA MET A 455 -11.26 8.60 -5.62
C MET A 455 -11.03 8.02 -7.01
N GLY A 456 -9.86 7.42 -7.20
CA GLY A 456 -9.53 6.64 -8.40
C GLY A 456 -8.03 6.58 -8.69
N ALA A 457 -7.64 5.62 -9.51
CA ALA A 457 -6.25 5.41 -9.94
C ALA A 457 -5.90 6.07 -11.29
N GLY A 458 -6.85 6.81 -11.89
CA GLY A 458 -6.66 7.52 -13.14
C GLY A 458 -6.21 8.98 -12.97
N ASP A 459 -6.69 9.84 -13.86
CA ASP A 459 -6.36 11.27 -13.92
C ASP A 459 -7.30 12.18 -13.10
N VAL A 460 -8.22 11.59 -12.32
CA VAL A 460 -9.09 12.33 -11.38
C VAL A 460 -8.31 13.07 -10.28
N ASN A 461 -7.08 12.65 -9.97
CA ASN A 461 -6.16 13.38 -9.06
C ASN A 461 -5.78 14.79 -9.56
N GLY A 462 -6.05 15.10 -10.83
CA GLY A 462 -5.89 16.44 -11.39
C GLY A 462 -6.97 17.42 -10.95
N LEU A 463 -8.01 16.98 -10.21
CA LEU A 463 -9.14 17.83 -9.81
C LEU A 463 -8.71 19.08 -9.05
N TRP A 464 -7.78 18.96 -8.10
CA TRP A 464 -7.26 20.12 -7.36
C TRP A 464 -6.70 21.18 -8.31
N SER A 465 -5.79 20.78 -9.20
CA SER A 465 -5.17 21.69 -10.17
C SER A 465 -6.21 22.38 -11.05
N ARG A 466 -7.24 21.64 -11.50
CA ARG A 466 -8.35 22.15 -12.33
C ARG A 466 -9.26 23.13 -11.59
N LEU A 467 -9.44 22.99 -10.28
CA LEU A 467 -10.22 23.93 -9.48
C LEU A 467 -9.46 25.23 -9.18
N THR A 468 -8.12 25.18 -9.16
CA THR A 468 -7.24 26.31 -8.80
C THR A 468 -6.66 27.07 -9.99
N SER A 469 -6.74 26.52 -11.20
CA SER A 469 -6.46 27.24 -12.45
C SER A 469 -7.55 28.25 -12.74
#